data_AF-A0A534G5P4-F1
#
_entry.id   AF-A0A534G5P4-F1
#
_cell.length_a   1.000
_cell.length_b   1.000
_cell.length_c   1.000
_cell.angle_alpha   90.00
_cell.angle_beta   90.00
_cell.angle_gamma   90.00
#
_symmetry.space_group_name_H-M   'P 1'
#
loop_
_entity.id
_entity.type
_entity.pdbx_description
1 polymer ?
#
loop_
_entity_poly.entity_id
_entity_poly.type
_entity_poly.pdbx_seq_one_letter_code
_entity_poly.pdbx_strand_id
1 'polypeptide(L)' 'ARARTHTEEAARQLTEHRAGELVAEELRGAQLALSEITGEFTSDDLLGRIFAGFCIGK' A
#
# COMPACT_ATOMS: atom_id res chain seq x y z
N ALA A 1 12.19 2.41 9.16
CA ALA A 1 12.70 1.13 9.70
C ALA A 1 11.68 0.00 9.49
N ARG A 2 10.46 0.12 10.04
CA ARG A 2 9.39 -0.89 9.93
C ARG A 2 9.00 -1.27 8.50
N ALA A 3 8.74 -0.29 7.62
CA ALA A 3 8.36 -0.59 6.23
C ALA A 3 9.38 -1.48 5.51
N ARG A 4 10.67 -1.20 5.69
CA ARG A 4 11.76 -2.01 5.12
C ARG A 4 11.76 -3.43 5.69
N THR A 5 11.63 -3.58 7.01
CA THR A 5 11.57 -4.90 7.67
C THR A 5 10.43 -5.75 7.11
N HIS A 6 9.24 -5.19 6.96
CA HIS A 6 8.11 -5.89 6.35
C HIS A 6 8.38 -6.27 4.89
N THR A 7 9.04 -5.41 4.11
CA THR A 7 9.34 -5.73 2.71
C THR A 7 10.39 -6.84 2.58
N GLU A 8 11.38 -6.87 3.47
CA GLU A 8 12.39 -7.93 3.55
C GLU A 8 11.76 -9.27 3.95
N GLU A 9 10.85 -9.26 4.93
CA GLU A 9 10.12 -10.46 5.34
C GLU A 9 9.16 -10.96 4.26
N ALA A 10 8.43 -10.06 3.58
CA ALA A 10 7.61 -10.41 2.41
C ALA A 10 8.45 -11.11 1.33
N ALA A 11 9.66 -10.61 1.05
CA ALA A 11 10.57 -11.22 0.09
C ALA A 11 10.98 -12.63 0.54
N ARG A 12 11.29 -12.82 1.83
CA ARG A 12 11.62 -14.13 2.42
C ARG A 12 10.45 -15.12 2.33
N GLN A 13 9.24 -14.69 2.68
CA GLN A 13 8.03 -15.50 2.61
C GLN A 13 7.70 -15.94 1.17
N LEU A 14 7.96 -15.07 0.20
CA LEU A 14 7.78 -15.38 -1.21
C LEU A 14 8.81 -16.43 -1.70
N THR A 15 10.09 -16.25 -1.38
CA THR A 15 11.18 -17.08 -1.92
C THR A 15 11.32 -18.42 -1.22
N GLU A 16 11.22 -18.46 0.10
CA GLU A 16 11.44 -19.66 0.91
C GLU A 16 10.18 -20.51 1.04
N HIS A 17 9.02 -19.86 1.19
CA HIS A 17 7.78 -20.53 1.58
C HIS A 17 6.69 -20.47 0.50
N ARG A 18 6.84 -19.62 -0.52
CA ARG A 18 5.80 -19.34 -1.53
C ARG A 18 4.43 -19.02 -0.90
N ALA A 19 4.45 -18.41 0.29
CA ALA A 19 3.28 -18.19 1.11
C ALA A 19 2.64 -16.84 0.77
N GLY A 20 1.82 -16.81 -0.29
CA GLY A 20 1.23 -15.56 -0.80
C GLY A 20 0.40 -14.77 0.23
N GLU A 21 -0.29 -15.45 1.15
CA GLU A 21 -1.05 -14.79 2.21
C GLU A 21 -0.15 -14.05 3.20
N LEU A 22 1.00 -14.64 3.57
CA LEU A 22 1.97 -14.00 4.44
C LEU A 22 2.66 -12.82 3.74
N VAL A 23 2.96 -12.97 2.44
CA VAL A 23 3.47 -11.85 1.63
C VAL A 23 2.46 -10.69 1.64
N ALA A 24 1.17 -10.96 1.47
CA ALA A 24 0.14 -9.93 1.48
C ALA A 24 0.04 -9.20 2.82
N GLU A 25 0.14 -9.93 3.94
CA GLU A 25 0.11 -9.33 5.28
C GLU A 25 1.34 -8.46 5.55
N GLU A 26 2.53 -8.94 5.18
CA GLU A 26 3.75 -8.15 5.32
C GLU A 26 3.71 -6.88 4.46
N LEU A 27 3.25 -6.96 3.20
CA LEU A 27 3.08 -5.78 2.35
C LEU A 27 2.04 -4.80 2.89
N ARG A 28 0.98 -5.28 3.54
CA ARG A 28 0.01 -4.42 4.27
C ARG A 28 0.69 -3.71 5.43
N GLY A 29 1.51 -4.40 6.22
CA GLY A 29 2.31 -3.80 7.29
C GLY A 29 3.28 -2.73 6.77
N ALA A 30 3.94 -2.99 5.65
CA ALA A 30 4.83 -2.03 4.99
C ALA A 30 4.08 -0.77 4.55
N GLN A 31 2.90 -0.94 3.93
CA GLN A 31 2.04 0.17 3.51
C GLN A 31 1.63 1.03 4.71
N LEU A 32 1.13 0.44 5.80
CA LEU A 32 0.71 1.17 7.00
C LEU A 32 1.85 2.00 7.58
N ALA A 33 3.05 1.43 7.69
CA ALA A 33 4.22 2.14 8.19
C ALA A 33 4.65 3.32 7.30
N LEU A 34 4.37 3.28 5.99
CA LEU A 34 4.59 4.41 5.08
C LEU A 34 3.48 5.46 5.21
N SER A 35 2.21 5.04 5.34
CA SER A 35 1.07 5.93 5.53
C SER A 35 1.19 6.81 6.77
N GLU A 36 1.87 6.34 7.83
CA GLU A 36 2.17 7.17 9.00
C GLU A 36 3.02 8.42 8.68
N ILE A 37 3.79 8.39 7.60
CA ILE A 37 4.65 9.50 7.16
C ILE A 37 3.98 10.30 6.03
N THR A 38 3.36 9.59 5.07
CA THR A 38 2.79 10.22 3.87
C THR A 38 1.35 10.70 4.04
N GLY A 39 0.70 10.31 5.13
CA GLY A 39 -0.76 10.36 5.26
C GLY A 39 -1.43 9.18 4.59
N GLU A 40 -2.70 8.94 4.95
CA GLU A 40 -3.54 7.92 4.34
C GLU A 40 -4.05 8.36 2.97
N PHE A 41 -4.07 7.44 2.01
CA PHE A 41 -4.75 7.63 0.74
C PHE A 41 -6.14 7.01 0.82
N THR A 42 -7.16 7.85 0.79
CA THR A 42 -8.55 7.46 1.02
C THR A 42 -9.28 7.19 -0.29
N SER A 43 -10.46 6.59 -0.19
CA SER A 43 -11.37 6.45 -1.34
C SER A 43 -11.76 7.81 -1.93
N ASP A 44 -11.87 8.87 -1.12
CA ASP A 44 -12.18 10.21 -1.60
C ASP A 44 -11.02 10.81 -2.40
N ASP A 45 -9.77 10.59 -1.97
CA ASP A 45 -8.58 10.98 -2.74
C ASP A 45 -8.55 10.27 -4.10
N LEU A 46 -8.93 9.00 -4.12
CA LEU A 46 -9.05 8.21 -5.34
C LEU A 46 -10.13 8.77 -6.28
N LEU A 47 -11.34 9.00 -5.77
CA LEU A 47 -12.45 9.56 -6.54
C LEU A 47 -12.09 10.96 -7.04
N GLY A 48 -11.46 11.79 -6.21
CA GLY A 48 -10.94 13.09 -6.57
C GLY A 48 -9.98 13.03 -7.75
N ARG A 49 -9.02 12.08 -7.75
CA ARG A 49 -8.10 11.90 -8.89
C ARG A 49 -8.77 11.38 -10.16
N ILE A 50 -9.71 10.44 -10.03
CA ILE A 50 -10.47 9.91 -11.18
C ILE A 50 -11.29 11.01 -11.84
N PHE A 51 -11.93 11.87 -11.04
CA PHE A 51 -12.81 12.93 -11.52
C PHE A 51 -12.13 14.29 -11.73
N ALA A 52 -10.86 14.47 -11.36
CA ALA A 52 -10.11 15.71 -11.54
C ALA A 52 -10.03 16.19 -13.01
N GLY A 53 -10.11 15.26 -13.97
CA GLY A 53 -10.14 15.57 -15.41
C GLY A 53 -11.55 15.66 -16.01
N PHE A 54 -12.59 15.28 -15.25
CA PHE A 54 -13.96 15.43 -15.70
C PHE A 54 -14.41 16.85 -15.36
N CYS A 55 -14.37 17.74 -16.34
CA CYS A 55 -15.12 18.99 -16.24
C CYS A 55 -16.60 18.63 -16.07
N ILE A 56 -17.09 18.55 -14.83
CA ILE A 56 -18.51 18.72 -14.56
C ILE A 56 -18.79 20.15 -15.03
N GLY A 57 -19.46 20.27 -16.17
CA GLY A 57 -19.67 21.52 -16.88
C GLY A 57 -20.03 22.67 -15.93
N LYS A 58 -19.24 23.73 -16.00
CA LYS A 58 -19.82 25.07 -16.14
C LYS A 58 -20.33 25.21 -17.56
#